data_AF-A0A344LRS1-F1
#
_entry.id   AF-A0A344LRS1-F1
#
_cell.length_a   1.000
_cell.length_b   1.000
_cell.length_c   1.000
_cell.angle_alpha   90.00
_cell.angle_beta   90.00
_cell.angle_gamma   90.00
#
_symmetry.space_group_name_H-M   'P 1'
#
loop_
_entity.id
_entity.type
_entity.pdbx_description
1 polymer ?
#
loop_
_entity_poly.entity_id
_entity_poly.type
_entity_poly.pdbx_seq_one_letter_code
_entity_poly.pdbx_strand_id
1 'polypeptide(L)'
;MKTKFLLLSTCITMSFFISCNSDEKTNDGSAKTITNEEIITNSKIDASVDDVTNIAEDQFSSQININAKPGGPIKNFLPSCATITTVLTNNTWTKTVDFGVEGCTLNNGNTVKGKMIVSFSNDFSSSTQTISYTFEGFYHNGRKLQGSKSIVRTIKETNLLVTAHPVSTAAIDLTITFDDGSVYTRKGTLIKEMTSGYDTWFDWDDNVFVVTGSGTTTFPNGDTYSAEITTPLEFNALCRKSFAVKGIVSITKNGASATLDYGSGECDTLATVTKDGVTEEIDLKK
;
A
#
# COMPACT_ATOMS: atom_id res chain seq x y z
N MET A 1 99.49 -13.40 17.91
CA MET A 1 98.66 -13.58 19.13
C MET A 1 97.21 -13.76 18.72
N LYS A 2 96.61 -14.88 19.13
CA LYS A 2 95.17 -15.16 19.35
C LYS A 2 94.14 -14.94 18.21
N THR A 3 94.05 -15.98 17.39
CA THR A 3 92.90 -16.79 16.93
C THR A 3 91.44 -16.49 17.37
N LYS A 4 90.50 -16.86 16.47
CA LYS A 4 89.06 -17.31 16.62
C LYS A 4 87.98 -16.22 16.35
N PHE A 5 86.83 -16.42 15.70
CA PHE A 5 86.01 -17.55 15.18
C PHE A 5 84.92 -16.92 14.25
N LEU A 6 84.71 -17.34 12.99
CA LEU A 6 83.69 -18.30 12.45
C LEU A 6 82.19 -18.03 12.76
N LEU A 7 81.39 -17.83 11.70
CA LEU A 7 80.03 -18.38 11.37
C LEU A 7 79.17 -17.32 10.62
N LEU A 8 78.93 -17.40 9.30
CA LEU A 8 78.07 -18.30 8.49
C LEU A 8 76.60 -17.84 8.40
N SER A 9 76.14 -17.71 7.14
CA SER A 9 74.85 -18.21 6.64
C SER A 9 73.76 -17.20 6.16
N THR A 10 73.63 -17.15 4.82
CA THR A 10 72.42 -17.35 3.99
C THR A 10 71.33 -16.26 3.79
N CYS A 11 71.18 -15.92 2.50
CA CYS A 11 69.98 -16.02 1.64
C CYS A 11 68.90 -14.92 1.56
N ILE A 12 68.35 -14.86 0.32
CA ILE A 12 67.02 -14.42 -0.14
C ILE A 12 66.91 -13.05 -0.85
N THR A 13 67.17 -13.12 -2.16
CA THR A 13 66.29 -12.78 -3.30
C THR A 13 65.27 -11.63 -3.22
N MET A 14 65.38 -10.75 -4.21
CA MET A 14 64.36 -10.29 -5.19
C MET A 14 63.00 -9.79 -4.66
N SER A 15 62.68 -8.54 -4.95
CA SER A 15 61.29 -8.07 -5.06
C SER A 15 61.12 -7.34 -6.38
N PHE A 16 60.47 -8.04 -7.31
CA PHE A 16 59.88 -7.49 -8.52
C PHE A 16 58.60 -6.71 -8.18
N PHE A 17 58.30 -5.76 -9.06
CA PHE A 17 57.06 -5.01 -9.20
C PHE A 17 55.80 -5.83 -8.92
N ILE A 18 54.88 -5.27 -8.12
CA ILE A 18 53.46 -5.61 -8.20
C ILE A 18 52.68 -4.31 -8.39
N SER A 19 52.10 -4.25 -9.58
CA SER A 19 51.05 -3.35 -10.05
C SER A 19 49.94 -3.22 -9.01
N CYS A 20 49.57 -1.98 -8.66
CA CYS A 20 48.25 -1.73 -8.11
C CYS A 20 47.23 -2.12 -9.18
N ASN A 21 46.51 -3.21 -8.95
CA ASN A 21 45.23 -3.41 -9.59
C ASN A 21 44.31 -2.35 -8.99
N SER A 22 43.88 -1.39 -9.78
CA SER A 22 42.67 -0.64 -9.48
C SER A 22 41.53 -1.64 -9.61
N ASP A 23 41.15 -2.26 -8.49
CA ASP A 23 39.88 -2.93 -8.39
C ASP A 23 38.81 -1.86 -8.60
N GLU A 24 38.38 -1.73 -9.86
CA GLU A 24 37.10 -1.14 -10.19
C GLU A 24 36.07 -1.83 -9.30
N LYS A 25 35.54 -1.09 -8.32
CA LYS A 25 34.26 -1.45 -7.74
C LYS A 25 33.25 -1.36 -8.87
N THR A 26 33.06 -2.47 -9.56
CA THR A 26 31.82 -2.74 -10.27
C THR A 26 30.71 -2.49 -9.27
N ASN A 27 29.90 -1.45 -9.51
CA ASN A 27 28.58 -1.34 -8.93
C ASN A 27 27.89 -2.66 -9.22
N ASP A 28 27.86 -3.55 -8.23
CA ASP A 28 27.11 -4.79 -8.34
C ASP A 28 25.66 -4.38 -8.54
N GLY A 29 25.15 -4.72 -9.72
CA GLY A 29 23.83 -4.31 -10.17
C GLY A 29 22.79 -4.75 -9.15
N SER A 30 21.77 -3.91 -8.93
CA SER A 30 20.64 -4.21 -8.04
C SER A 30 20.25 -5.69 -8.08
N ALA A 31 20.10 -6.31 -6.90
CA ALA A 31 19.74 -7.71 -6.80
C ALA A 31 18.53 -8.01 -7.69
N LYS A 32 18.68 -8.98 -8.60
CA LYS A 32 17.60 -9.38 -9.51
C LYS A 32 16.49 -10.09 -8.76
N THR A 33 16.80 -10.84 -7.70
CA THR A 33 15.84 -11.67 -6.98
C THR A 33 14.81 -10.83 -6.23
N ILE A 34 13.56 -11.30 -6.24
CA ILE A 34 12.46 -10.79 -5.42
C ILE A 34 12.39 -11.62 -4.14
N THR A 35 12.51 -10.98 -2.97
CA THR A 35 12.43 -11.68 -1.68
C THR A 35 11.01 -11.67 -1.11
N ASN A 36 10.70 -12.59 -0.19
CA ASN A 36 9.40 -12.57 0.51
C ASN A 36 9.24 -11.33 1.37
N GLU A 37 10.33 -10.84 1.97
CA GLU A 37 10.33 -9.61 2.75
C GLU A 37 9.92 -8.39 1.91
N GLU A 38 10.38 -8.33 0.64
CA GLU A 38 9.97 -7.26 -0.29
C GLU A 38 8.49 -7.35 -0.67
N ILE A 39 7.97 -8.57 -0.87
CA ILE A 39 6.55 -8.82 -1.15
C ILE A 39 5.70 -8.39 0.06
N ILE A 40 6.08 -8.83 1.26
CA ILE A 40 5.40 -8.49 2.51
C ILE A 40 5.45 -6.97 2.77
N THR A 41 6.59 -6.34 2.52
CA THR A 41 6.74 -4.87 2.64
C THR A 41 5.78 -4.14 1.70
N ASN A 42 5.67 -4.58 0.44
CA ASN A 42 4.71 -4.01 -0.50
C ASN A 42 3.27 -4.26 -0.05
N SER A 43 2.95 -5.45 0.46
CA SER A 43 1.62 -5.77 0.98
C SER A 43 1.24 -4.87 2.18
N LYS A 44 2.19 -4.54 3.07
CA LYS A 44 2.00 -3.57 4.16
C LYS A 44 1.72 -2.15 3.64
N ILE A 45 2.33 -1.76 2.52
CA ILE A 45 2.03 -0.50 1.83
C ILE A 45 0.64 -0.57 1.19
N ASP A 46 0.28 -1.66 0.54
CA ASP A 46 -1.03 -1.87 -0.10
C ASP A 46 -2.16 -1.76 0.93
N ALA A 47 -2.03 -2.43 2.08
CA ALA A 47 -2.97 -2.31 3.20
C ALA A 47 -3.11 -0.86 3.69
N SER A 48 -2.00 -0.09 3.68
CA SER A 48 -2.05 1.33 4.05
C SER A 48 -2.81 2.15 3.01
N VAL A 49 -2.63 1.85 1.72
CA VAL A 49 -3.35 2.50 0.59
C VAL A 49 -4.84 2.18 0.60
N ASP A 50 -5.19 0.94 0.90
CA ASP A 50 -6.58 0.48 1.00
C ASP A 50 -7.31 1.22 2.13
N ASP A 51 -6.76 1.20 3.36
CA ASP A 51 -7.39 1.84 4.51
C ASP A 51 -7.60 3.33 4.32
N VAL A 52 -6.61 4.07 3.81
CA VAL A 52 -6.79 5.51 3.55
C VAL A 52 -7.79 5.76 2.41
N THR A 53 -7.87 4.88 1.42
CA THR A 53 -8.87 5.02 0.35
C THR A 53 -10.28 4.77 0.89
N ASN A 54 -10.44 3.76 1.75
CA ASN A 54 -11.70 3.44 2.42
C ASN A 54 -12.15 4.56 3.37
N ILE A 55 -11.23 5.15 4.15
CA ILE A 55 -11.52 6.33 4.98
C ILE A 55 -12.01 7.50 4.11
N ALA A 56 -11.33 7.82 3.00
CA ALA A 56 -11.74 8.92 2.12
C ALA A 56 -13.16 8.72 1.56
N GLU A 57 -13.45 7.52 1.07
CA GLU A 57 -14.76 7.19 0.50
C GLU A 57 -15.87 7.14 1.55
N ASP A 58 -15.59 6.65 2.76
CA ASP A 58 -16.53 6.70 3.89
C ASP A 58 -16.87 8.16 4.26
N GLN A 59 -15.88 9.05 4.29
CA GLN A 59 -16.12 10.47 4.58
C GLN A 59 -16.96 11.16 3.50
N PHE A 60 -16.79 10.78 2.24
CA PHE A 60 -17.65 11.21 1.15
C PHE A 60 -19.07 10.61 1.27
N SER A 61 -19.17 9.28 1.43
CA SER A 61 -20.44 8.54 1.52
C SER A 61 -21.32 9.01 2.67
N SER A 62 -20.73 9.23 3.84
CA SER A 62 -21.44 9.78 5.01
C SER A 62 -21.96 11.20 4.77
N GLN A 63 -21.26 12.01 3.97
CA GLN A 63 -21.68 13.38 3.68
C GLN A 63 -22.82 13.43 2.66
N ILE A 64 -22.74 12.66 1.57
CA ILE A 64 -23.81 12.62 0.56
C ILE A 64 -25.10 12.04 1.13
N ASN A 65 -25.00 11.13 2.11
CA ASN A 65 -26.15 10.49 2.76
C ASN A 65 -26.59 11.17 4.07
N ILE A 66 -26.10 12.37 4.41
CA ILE A 66 -26.36 13.00 5.72
C ILE A 66 -27.87 13.22 6.02
N ASN A 67 -28.68 13.39 4.98
CA ASN A 67 -30.14 13.57 5.09
C ASN A 67 -30.94 12.31 4.68
N ALA A 68 -30.25 11.22 4.34
CA ALA A 68 -30.91 9.98 3.93
C ALA A 68 -31.40 9.22 5.16
N LYS A 69 -32.60 8.63 5.07
CA LYS A 69 -33.11 7.74 6.12
C LYS A 69 -32.44 6.37 5.98
N PRO A 70 -31.77 5.85 7.01
CA PRO A 70 -31.16 4.52 6.93
C PRO A 70 -32.23 3.43 6.95
N GLY A 71 -31.95 2.32 6.27
CA GLY A 71 -32.80 1.12 6.26
C GLY A 71 -32.60 0.23 7.50
N GLY A 72 -31.60 0.53 8.34
CA GLY A 72 -31.25 -0.21 9.54
C GLY A 72 -30.33 0.60 10.47
N PRO A 73 -29.74 -0.03 11.50
CA PRO A 73 -28.75 0.62 12.35
C PRO A 73 -27.53 1.07 11.54
N ILE A 74 -27.08 2.30 11.76
CA ILE A 74 -25.87 2.82 11.12
C ILE A 74 -24.66 2.16 11.76
N LYS A 75 -23.87 1.43 10.97
CA LYS A 75 -22.55 0.94 11.36
C LYS A 75 -21.53 2.00 11.02
N ASN A 76 -20.87 2.55 12.04
CA ASN A 76 -19.81 3.52 11.82
C ASN A 76 -18.55 2.79 11.33
N PHE A 77 -17.98 3.26 10.22
CA PHE A 77 -16.72 2.76 9.70
C PHE A 77 -15.55 3.20 10.59
N LEU A 78 -15.54 4.46 11.00
CA LEU A 78 -14.52 5.02 11.89
C LEU A 78 -14.77 4.68 13.36
N PRO A 79 -13.71 4.43 14.16
CA PRO A 79 -13.84 4.19 15.59
C PRO A 79 -14.22 5.48 16.34
N SER A 80 -14.80 5.32 17.53
CA SER A 80 -15.29 6.44 18.36
C SER A 80 -14.20 7.41 18.86
N CYS A 81 -12.93 7.01 18.83
CA CYS A 81 -11.80 7.90 19.15
C CYS A 81 -11.49 8.91 18.03
N ALA A 82 -11.98 8.68 16.80
CA ALA A 82 -11.78 9.61 15.70
C ALA A 82 -12.71 10.82 15.86
N THR A 83 -12.16 12.02 15.77
CA THR A 83 -12.91 13.28 15.78
C THR A 83 -13.04 13.81 14.36
N ILE A 84 -14.28 14.07 13.91
CA ILE A 84 -14.55 14.57 12.56
C ILE A 84 -14.95 16.05 12.64
N THR A 85 -14.19 16.91 11.97
CA THR A 85 -14.56 18.31 11.75
C THR A 85 -14.98 18.51 10.31
N THR A 86 -16.17 19.08 10.08
CA THR A 86 -16.72 19.30 8.73
C THR A 86 -16.93 20.78 8.49
N VAL A 87 -16.39 21.29 7.38
CA VAL A 87 -16.50 22.70 6.98
C VAL A 87 -16.96 22.76 5.52
N LEU A 88 -17.91 23.64 5.22
CA LEU A 88 -18.28 24.02 3.86
C LEU A 88 -17.74 25.42 3.57
N THR A 89 -16.93 25.56 2.52
CA THR A 89 -16.41 26.87 2.07
C THR A 89 -16.32 26.86 0.55
N ASN A 90 -16.80 27.92 -0.10
CA ASN A 90 -16.77 28.07 -1.57
C ASN A 90 -17.26 26.81 -2.32
N ASN A 91 -18.40 26.25 -1.91
CA ASN A 91 -18.99 25.04 -2.49
C ASN A 91 -18.12 23.76 -2.41
N THR A 92 -17.12 23.74 -1.52
CA THR A 92 -16.27 22.58 -1.24
C THR A 92 -16.46 22.15 0.21
N TRP A 93 -16.82 20.89 0.40
CA TRP A 93 -16.77 20.25 1.71
C TRP A 93 -15.33 19.88 2.03
N THR A 94 -14.89 20.18 3.25
CA THR A 94 -13.64 19.72 3.83
C THR A 94 -13.94 19.00 5.13
N LYS A 95 -13.60 17.72 5.20
CA LYS A 95 -13.70 16.87 6.38
C LYS A 95 -12.30 16.56 6.89
N THR A 96 -12.02 16.93 8.12
CA THR A 96 -10.80 16.53 8.83
C THR A 96 -11.15 15.40 9.78
N VAL A 97 -10.53 14.24 9.56
CA VAL A 97 -10.59 13.10 10.48
C VAL A 97 -9.31 13.13 11.33
N ASP A 98 -9.47 13.42 12.61
CA ASP A 98 -8.38 13.49 13.58
C ASP A 98 -8.41 12.25 14.48
N PHE A 99 -7.38 11.42 14.38
CA PHE A 99 -7.18 10.20 15.17
C PHE A 99 -6.35 10.45 16.44
N GLY A 100 -5.96 11.70 16.70
CA GLY A 100 -5.13 12.10 17.83
C GLY A 100 -3.69 11.61 17.73
N VAL A 101 -2.90 11.95 18.75
CA VAL A 101 -1.49 11.54 18.87
C VAL A 101 -1.32 10.10 19.35
N GLU A 102 -2.23 9.64 20.22
CA GLU A 102 -2.27 8.27 20.74
C GLU A 102 -2.75 7.27 19.67
N GLY A 103 -3.54 7.74 18.71
CA GLY A 103 -4.08 6.93 17.64
C GLY A 103 -5.36 6.18 17.98
N CYS A 104 -5.88 5.52 16.95
CA CYS A 104 -7.12 4.78 16.92
C CYS A 104 -6.91 3.42 16.27
N THR A 105 -7.58 2.39 16.79
CA THR A 105 -7.64 1.08 16.15
C THR A 105 -8.88 1.00 15.26
N LEU A 106 -8.68 0.72 13.98
CA LEU A 106 -9.73 0.49 13.00
C LEU A 106 -10.37 -0.88 13.19
N ASN A 107 -11.54 -1.10 12.57
CA ASN A 107 -12.30 -2.36 12.68
C ASN A 107 -11.55 -3.59 12.17
N ASN A 108 -10.54 -3.41 11.32
CA ASN A 108 -9.67 -4.46 10.79
C ASN A 108 -8.45 -4.77 11.69
N GLY A 109 -8.30 -4.05 12.81
CA GLY A 109 -7.18 -4.17 13.74
C GLY A 109 -5.94 -3.35 13.38
N ASN A 110 -5.94 -2.62 12.26
CA ASN A 110 -4.89 -1.66 11.95
C ASN A 110 -5.00 -0.42 12.83
N THR A 111 -3.88 0.25 13.05
CA THR A 111 -3.78 1.46 13.86
C THR A 111 -3.52 2.67 12.98
N VAL A 112 -4.20 3.78 13.27
CA VAL A 112 -4.02 5.06 12.59
C VAL A 112 -3.86 6.18 13.62
N LYS A 113 -3.00 7.17 13.34
CA LYS A 113 -2.84 8.37 14.19
C LYS A 113 -2.56 9.60 13.34
N GLY A 114 -2.72 10.79 13.91
CA GLY A 114 -2.65 12.05 13.18
C GLY A 114 -3.93 12.34 12.41
N LYS A 115 -3.84 13.15 11.35
CA LYS A 115 -5.03 13.63 10.63
C LYS A 115 -5.02 13.29 9.16
N MET A 116 -6.21 13.02 8.65
CA MET A 116 -6.50 12.93 7.23
C MET A 116 -7.53 14.00 6.86
N ILE A 117 -7.21 14.82 5.86
CA ILE A 117 -8.08 15.89 5.39
C ILE A 117 -8.64 15.48 4.03
N VAL A 118 -9.95 15.32 3.95
CA VAL A 118 -10.70 14.88 2.76
C VAL A 118 -11.52 16.05 2.24
N SER A 119 -11.51 16.29 0.93
CA SER A 119 -12.27 17.37 0.30
C SER A 119 -12.97 16.94 -0.99
N PHE A 120 -14.17 17.46 -1.22
CA PHE A 120 -14.98 17.17 -2.40
C PHE A 120 -16.03 18.28 -2.65
N SER A 121 -16.57 18.33 -3.86
CA SER A 121 -17.60 19.29 -4.26
C SER A 121 -18.90 19.10 -3.47
N ASN A 122 -19.61 20.20 -3.21
CA ASN A 122 -20.97 20.19 -2.66
C ASN A 122 -22.05 19.99 -3.75
N ASP A 123 -21.66 19.82 -5.01
CA ASP A 123 -22.58 19.33 -6.05
C ASP A 123 -22.62 17.81 -6.07
N PHE A 124 -23.56 17.22 -5.31
CA PHE A 124 -23.77 15.77 -5.29
C PHE A 124 -24.61 15.24 -6.46
N SER A 125 -25.14 16.11 -7.32
CA SER A 125 -25.95 15.70 -8.48
C SER A 125 -25.09 15.21 -9.65
N SER A 126 -23.80 15.57 -9.66
CA SER A 126 -22.85 15.09 -10.65
C SER A 126 -22.66 13.57 -10.57
N SER A 127 -22.76 12.91 -11.73
CA SER A 127 -22.47 11.48 -11.88
C SER A 127 -20.98 11.15 -11.69
N THR A 128 -20.11 12.17 -11.75
CA THR A 128 -18.67 12.07 -11.53
C THR A 128 -18.25 12.98 -10.38
N GLN A 129 -17.60 12.40 -9.38
CA GLN A 129 -17.17 13.09 -8.17
C GLN A 129 -15.67 12.94 -8.01
N THR A 130 -15.01 14.01 -7.57
CA THR A 130 -13.59 13.97 -7.21
C THR A 130 -13.47 14.10 -5.70
N ILE A 131 -12.85 13.10 -5.08
CA ILE A 131 -12.54 13.05 -3.66
C ILE A 131 -11.02 13.18 -3.54
N SER A 132 -10.56 14.31 -3.01
CA SER A 132 -9.13 14.54 -2.76
C SER A 132 -8.84 14.36 -1.28
N TYR A 133 -7.63 13.90 -0.97
CA TYR A 133 -7.18 13.90 0.42
C TYR A 133 -5.69 14.16 0.59
N THR A 134 -5.35 14.64 1.78
CA THR A 134 -3.99 14.92 2.25
C THR A 134 -3.82 14.48 3.70
N PHE A 135 -2.57 14.46 4.16
CA PHE A 135 -2.20 13.99 5.49
C PHE A 135 -1.50 15.08 6.31
N GLU A 136 -1.82 15.18 7.59
CA GLU A 136 -1.10 16.00 8.56
C GLU A 136 -0.64 15.11 9.72
N GLY A 137 0.66 14.78 9.73
CA GLY A 137 1.23 13.89 10.74
C GLY A 137 0.58 12.50 10.78
N PHE A 138 0.09 12.00 9.65
CA PHE A 138 -0.66 10.74 9.58
C PHE A 138 0.27 9.52 9.59
N TYR A 139 -0.10 8.50 10.36
CA TYR A 139 0.58 7.22 10.37
C TYR A 139 -0.41 6.07 10.28
N HIS A 140 -0.04 5.00 9.60
CA HIS A 140 -0.75 3.74 9.54
C HIS A 140 0.17 2.60 9.96
N ASN A 141 -0.14 1.91 11.06
CA ASN A 141 0.67 0.84 11.64
C ASN A 141 2.16 1.23 11.75
N GLY A 142 2.43 2.38 12.38
CA GLY A 142 3.78 2.95 12.53
C GLY A 142 4.35 3.65 11.29
N ARG A 143 3.82 3.37 10.09
CA ARG A 143 4.32 3.96 8.85
C ARG A 143 3.77 5.36 8.64
N LYS A 144 4.64 6.35 8.54
CA LYS A 144 4.26 7.72 8.20
C LYS A 144 3.84 7.78 6.73
N LEU A 145 2.66 8.33 6.45
CA LEU A 145 2.19 8.55 5.08
C LEU A 145 2.24 10.04 4.75
N GLN A 146 2.80 10.33 3.57
CA GLN A 146 2.88 11.67 3.02
C GLN A 146 2.53 11.65 1.54
N GLY A 147 2.04 12.77 1.03
CA GLY A 147 1.57 12.90 -0.35
C GLY A 147 0.09 13.27 -0.39
N SER A 148 -0.45 13.28 -1.60
CA SER A 148 -1.84 13.62 -1.88
C SER A 148 -2.41 12.64 -2.89
N LYS A 149 -3.65 12.22 -2.70
CA LYS A 149 -4.35 11.34 -3.64
C LYS A 149 -5.61 12.03 -4.15
N SER A 150 -6.02 11.61 -5.33
CA SER A 150 -7.33 11.90 -5.90
C SER A 150 -8.03 10.60 -6.26
N ILE A 151 -9.31 10.50 -5.88
CA ILE A 151 -10.23 9.44 -6.26
C ILE A 151 -11.29 10.07 -7.14
N VAL A 152 -11.40 9.59 -8.38
CA VAL A 152 -12.51 9.94 -9.28
C VAL A 152 -13.54 8.84 -9.18
N ARG A 153 -14.68 9.15 -8.58
CA ARG A 153 -15.79 8.23 -8.34
C ARG A 153 -16.90 8.49 -9.35
N THR A 154 -17.38 7.43 -10.00
CA THR A 154 -18.48 7.47 -10.98
C THR A 154 -19.55 6.45 -10.65
N ILE A 155 -20.81 6.73 -10.98
CA ILE A 155 -21.86 5.71 -11.03
C ILE A 155 -22.03 5.28 -12.48
N LYS A 156 -21.73 4.01 -12.79
CA LYS A 156 -21.82 3.47 -14.15
C LYS A 156 -21.99 1.96 -14.16
N GLU A 157 -22.45 1.42 -15.28
CA GLU A 157 -22.42 -0.01 -15.57
C GLU A 157 -21.00 -0.42 -16.02
N THR A 158 -20.62 -1.67 -15.77
CA THR A 158 -19.35 -2.25 -16.22
C THR A 158 -19.58 -3.64 -16.80
N ASN A 159 -18.55 -4.23 -17.40
CA ASN A 159 -18.60 -5.63 -17.84
C ASN A 159 -18.73 -6.61 -16.66
N LEU A 160 -18.29 -6.20 -15.47
CA LEU A 160 -18.36 -7.01 -14.25
C LEU A 160 -19.78 -6.97 -13.65
N LEU A 161 -20.43 -5.81 -13.64
CA LEU A 161 -21.77 -5.62 -13.13
C LEU A 161 -22.58 -4.66 -14.01
N VAL A 162 -23.64 -5.20 -14.62
CA VAL A 162 -24.54 -4.48 -15.54
C VAL A 162 -25.46 -3.49 -14.84
N THR A 163 -25.62 -3.60 -13.52
CA THR A 163 -26.33 -2.57 -12.74
C THR A 163 -25.39 -1.42 -12.48
N ALA A 164 -25.85 -0.18 -12.67
CA ALA A 164 -25.04 0.99 -12.39
C ALA A 164 -24.64 1.03 -10.91
N HIS A 165 -23.33 1.07 -10.64
CA HIS A 165 -22.77 0.98 -9.30
C HIS A 165 -21.55 1.92 -9.16
N PRO A 166 -21.04 2.13 -7.94
CA PRO A 166 -19.84 2.94 -7.70
C PRO A 166 -18.58 2.32 -8.30
N VAL A 167 -17.90 3.10 -9.13
CA VAL A 167 -16.58 2.79 -9.68
C VAL A 167 -15.64 3.95 -9.42
N SER A 168 -14.57 3.68 -8.67
CA SER A 168 -13.59 4.66 -8.21
C SER A 168 -12.23 4.40 -8.86
N THR A 169 -11.69 5.40 -9.56
CA THR A 169 -10.31 5.39 -10.06
C THR A 169 -9.44 6.25 -9.18
N ALA A 170 -8.37 5.68 -8.63
CA ALA A 170 -7.55 6.29 -7.61
C ALA A 170 -6.09 6.38 -8.11
N ALA A 171 -5.58 7.60 -8.27
CA ALA A 171 -4.19 7.85 -8.66
C ALA A 171 -3.32 7.93 -7.41
N ILE A 172 -2.40 6.99 -7.22
CA ILE A 172 -1.51 6.91 -6.06
C ILE A 172 -0.22 7.68 -6.34
N ASP A 173 0.15 8.60 -5.45
CA ASP A 173 1.50 9.18 -5.35
C ASP A 173 1.80 9.45 -3.86
N LEU A 174 2.48 8.50 -3.22
CA LEU A 174 2.71 8.49 -1.78
C LEU A 174 4.20 8.31 -1.47
N THR A 175 4.64 8.98 -0.42
CA THR A 175 5.88 8.69 0.30
C THR A 175 5.53 8.02 1.62
N ILE A 176 6.16 6.88 1.89
CA ILE A 176 5.93 6.05 3.06
C ILE A 176 7.25 5.91 3.82
N THR A 177 7.27 6.33 5.08
CA THR A 177 8.44 6.16 5.96
C THR A 177 8.13 5.15 7.04
N PHE A 178 8.92 4.08 7.12
CA PHE A 178 8.79 3.04 8.14
C PHE A 178 9.50 3.46 9.44
N ASP A 179 9.25 2.73 10.52
CA ASP A 179 9.79 3.03 11.85
C ASP A 179 11.32 2.91 11.92
N ASP A 180 11.93 2.11 11.05
CA ASP A 180 13.38 1.97 10.91
C ASP A 180 14.03 3.13 10.13
N GLY A 181 13.22 4.09 9.65
CA GLY A 181 13.66 5.23 8.85
C GLY A 181 13.76 4.96 7.35
N SER A 182 13.48 3.74 6.89
CA SER A 182 13.44 3.43 5.47
C SER A 182 12.30 4.20 4.78
N VAL A 183 12.59 4.73 3.59
CA VAL A 183 11.67 5.57 2.81
C VAL A 183 11.36 4.90 1.48
N TYR A 184 10.08 4.71 1.23
CA TYR A 184 9.55 4.17 -0.02
C TYR A 184 8.70 5.22 -0.71
N THR A 185 8.66 5.20 -2.03
CA THR A 185 7.66 5.97 -2.80
C THR A 185 6.80 5.04 -3.63
N ARG A 186 5.48 5.19 -3.58
CA ARG A 186 4.52 4.41 -4.35
C ARG A 186 3.82 5.30 -5.37
N LYS A 187 3.83 4.88 -6.64
CA LYS A 187 3.02 5.47 -7.71
C LYS A 187 2.17 4.42 -8.40
N GLY A 188 0.99 4.76 -8.87
CA GLY A 188 0.15 3.81 -9.59
C GLY A 188 -1.28 4.28 -9.78
N THR A 189 -2.09 3.41 -10.39
CA THR A 189 -3.52 3.64 -10.60
C THR A 189 -4.27 2.38 -10.21
N LEU A 190 -5.28 2.53 -9.35
CA LEU A 190 -6.21 1.46 -9.00
C LEU A 190 -7.62 1.83 -9.44
N ILE A 191 -8.36 0.86 -9.95
CA ILE A 191 -9.80 0.95 -10.20
C ILE A 191 -10.47 0.03 -9.19
N LYS A 192 -11.39 0.57 -8.39
CA LYS A 192 -12.17 -0.16 -7.40
C LYS A 192 -13.66 -0.09 -7.78
N GLU A 193 -14.27 -1.25 -7.99
CA GLU A 193 -15.70 -1.42 -8.26
C GLU A 193 -16.38 -1.97 -7.00
N MET A 194 -17.45 -1.33 -6.54
CA MET A 194 -18.26 -1.80 -5.42
C MET A 194 -19.35 -2.74 -5.95
N THR A 195 -19.12 -4.05 -5.86
CA THR A 195 -19.98 -5.08 -6.45
C THR A 195 -21.13 -5.51 -5.53
N SER A 196 -21.04 -5.21 -4.23
CA SER A 196 -22.09 -5.43 -3.23
C SER A 196 -22.09 -4.30 -2.20
N GLY A 197 -23.22 -4.09 -1.53
CA GLY A 197 -23.41 -3.12 -0.44
C GLY A 197 -23.66 -1.66 -0.87
N TYR A 198 -23.65 -1.38 -2.18
CA TYR A 198 -23.78 0.00 -2.68
C TYR A 198 -25.18 0.61 -2.47
N ASP A 199 -26.20 -0.21 -2.23
CA ASP A 199 -27.57 0.22 -1.88
C ASP A 199 -27.79 0.37 -0.36
N THR A 200 -26.84 -0.10 0.46
CA THR A 200 -26.92 -0.19 1.92
C THR A 200 -25.87 0.69 2.58
N TRP A 201 -25.81 1.99 2.22
CA TRP A 201 -24.82 2.95 2.72
C TRP A 201 -24.64 3.02 4.26
N PHE A 202 -25.64 2.59 5.03
CA PHE A 202 -25.65 2.57 6.49
C PHE A 202 -25.00 1.31 7.08
N ASP A 203 -24.70 0.29 6.28
CA ASP A 203 -24.06 -0.96 6.68
C ASP A 203 -22.82 -1.21 5.80
N TRP A 204 -21.64 -0.80 6.26
CA TRP A 204 -20.42 -1.02 5.47
C TRP A 204 -19.91 -2.46 5.50
N ASP A 205 -20.40 -3.30 6.42
CA ASP A 205 -19.89 -4.67 6.59
C ASP A 205 -20.28 -5.57 5.40
N ASP A 206 -21.36 -5.28 4.67
CA ASP A 206 -21.84 -6.10 3.54
C ASP A 206 -21.17 -5.74 2.19
N ASN A 207 -20.23 -4.79 2.22
CA ASN A 207 -19.55 -4.31 1.04
C ASN A 207 -18.60 -5.37 0.47
N VAL A 208 -18.67 -5.55 -0.84
CA VAL A 208 -17.68 -6.31 -1.62
C VAL A 208 -17.12 -5.40 -2.69
N PHE A 209 -15.79 -5.39 -2.80
CA PHE A 209 -15.09 -4.60 -3.80
C PHE A 209 -14.23 -5.50 -4.69
N VAL A 210 -14.17 -5.15 -5.98
CA VAL A 210 -13.23 -5.73 -6.92
C VAL A 210 -12.25 -4.65 -7.38
N VAL A 211 -10.96 -4.94 -7.27
CA VAL A 211 -9.88 -3.99 -7.55
C VAL A 211 -9.03 -4.51 -8.70
N THR A 212 -8.73 -3.61 -9.65
CA THR A 212 -7.76 -3.83 -10.73
C THR A 212 -6.79 -2.66 -10.80
N GLY A 213 -5.70 -2.82 -11.54
CA GLY A 213 -4.72 -1.76 -11.76
C GLY A 213 -3.30 -2.22 -11.49
N SER A 214 -2.42 -1.24 -11.35
CA SER A 214 -0.99 -1.47 -11.20
C SER A 214 -0.29 -0.31 -10.51
N GLY A 215 0.92 -0.58 -10.03
CA GLY A 215 1.77 0.45 -9.43
C GLY A 215 3.23 0.01 -9.31
N THR A 216 4.07 0.98 -8.98
CA THR A 216 5.50 0.81 -8.76
C THR A 216 5.88 1.41 -7.41
N THR A 217 6.64 0.65 -6.64
CA THR A 217 7.32 1.10 -5.42
C THR A 217 8.79 1.30 -5.70
N THR A 218 9.32 2.48 -5.38
CA THR A 218 10.76 2.72 -5.31
C THR A 218 11.23 2.48 -3.89
N PHE A 219 12.28 1.66 -3.76
CA PHE A 219 12.87 1.26 -2.49
C PHE A 219 13.98 2.24 -2.05
N PRO A 220 14.41 2.19 -0.78
CA PRO A 220 15.48 3.07 -0.28
C PRO A 220 16.80 2.96 -1.07
N ASN A 221 17.07 1.79 -1.64
CA ASN A 221 18.26 1.54 -2.46
C ASN A 221 18.11 2.00 -3.93
N GLY A 222 16.96 2.54 -4.31
CA GLY A 222 16.64 2.98 -5.67
C GLY A 222 15.99 1.92 -6.57
N ASP A 223 15.89 0.67 -6.11
CA ASP A 223 15.24 -0.38 -6.89
C ASP A 223 13.74 -0.10 -7.09
N THR A 224 13.22 -0.52 -8.23
CA THR A 224 11.79 -0.43 -8.54
C THR A 224 11.13 -1.80 -8.53
N TYR A 225 10.12 -1.95 -7.68
CA TYR A 225 9.22 -3.09 -7.59
C TYR A 225 7.89 -2.73 -8.26
N SER A 226 7.53 -3.41 -9.34
CA SER A 226 6.27 -3.18 -10.06
C SER A 226 5.29 -4.31 -9.81
N ALA A 227 4.03 -3.96 -9.56
CA ALA A 227 2.94 -4.87 -9.31
C ALA A 227 1.77 -4.58 -10.26
N GLU A 228 1.24 -5.62 -10.90
CA GLU A 228 0.09 -5.57 -11.79
C GLU A 228 -0.94 -6.62 -11.37
N ILE A 229 -2.18 -6.20 -11.17
CA ILE A 229 -3.28 -7.11 -10.85
C ILE A 229 -3.70 -7.83 -12.15
N THR A 230 -3.35 -9.10 -12.29
CA THR A 230 -3.64 -9.92 -13.48
C THR A 230 -4.95 -10.70 -13.36
N THR A 231 -5.37 -11.01 -12.14
CA THR A 231 -6.72 -11.45 -11.81
C THR A 231 -7.29 -10.48 -10.78
N PRO A 232 -8.45 -9.85 -11.03
CA PRO A 232 -9.00 -8.83 -10.14
C PRO A 232 -9.01 -9.28 -8.68
N LEU A 233 -8.58 -8.37 -7.80
CA LEU A 233 -8.53 -8.61 -6.37
C LEU A 233 -9.90 -8.38 -5.75
N GLU A 234 -10.41 -9.35 -5.00
CA GLU A 234 -11.68 -9.20 -4.28
C GLU A 234 -11.42 -8.86 -2.82
N PHE A 235 -12.12 -7.87 -2.29
CA PHE A 235 -12.10 -7.48 -0.88
C PHE A 235 -13.51 -7.62 -0.31
N ASN A 236 -13.63 -8.30 0.82
CA ASN A 236 -14.89 -8.49 1.51
C ASN A 236 -14.83 -7.81 2.88
N ALA A 237 -15.67 -6.80 3.09
CA ALA A 237 -15.68 -6.03 4.32
C ALA A 237 -16.00 -6.88 5.57
N LEU A 238 -16.78 -7.96 5.43
CA LEU A 238 -17.06 -8.91 6.52
C LEU A 238 -15.78 -9.55 7.09
N CYS A 239 -14.73 -9.72 6.27
CA CYS A 239 -13.47 -10.30 6.75
C CYS A 239 -12.73 -9.35 7.71
N ARG A 240 -13.04 -8.05 7.69
CA ARG A 240 -12.37 -7.03 8.51
C ARG A 240 -10.84 -7.11 8.37
N LYS A 241 -10.38 -7.08 7.12
CA LYS A 241 -8.97 -7.07 6.73
C LYS A 241 -8.75 -6.08 5.59
N SER A 242 -7.54 -5.52 5.50
CA SER A 242 -7.10 -4.70 4.37
C SER A 242 -6.29 -5.52 3.35
N PHE A 243 -6.69 -6.78 3.17
CA PHE A 243 -6.07 -7.74 2.26
C PHE A 243 -7.17 -8.30 1.37
N ALA A 244 -6.83 -8.59 0.11
CA ALA A 244 -7.73 -9.27 -0.79
C ALA A 244 -7.95 -10.71 -0.30
N VAL A 245 -9.16 -11.23 -0.49
CA VAL A 245 -9.50 -12.63 -0.19
C VAL A 245 -9.28 -13.55 -1.39
N LYS A 246 -9.09 -12.96 -2.57
CA LYS A 246 -8.94 -13.65 -3.85
C LYS A 246 -8.28 -12.74 -4.88
N GLY A 247 -7.58 -13.35 -5.84
CA GLY A 247 -7.03 -12.69 -7.01
C GLY A 247 -5.51 -12.85 -7.09
N ILE A 248 -4.92 -12.37 -8.19
CA ILE A 248 -3.52 -12.64 -8.52
C ILE A 248 -2.84 -11.34 -8.92
N VAL A 249 -1.66 -11.12 -8.34
CA VAL A 249 -0.75 -10.01 -8.70
C VAL A 249 0.50 -10.58 -9.33
N SER A 250 0.85 -10.06 -10.51
CA SER A 250 2.16 -10.25 -11.13
C SER A 250 3.12 -9.18 -10.62
N ILE A 251 4.31 -9.61 -10.21
CA ILE A 251 5.34 -8.77 -9.63
C ILE A 251 6.57 -8.84 -10.52
N THR A 252 7.20 -7.70 -10.77
CA THR A 252 8.49 -7.62 -11.47
C THR A 252 9.46 -6.69 -10.77
N LYS A 253 10.73 -7.08 -10.74
CA LYS A 253 11.84 -6.28 -10.20
C LYS A 253 13.11 -6.66 -10.94
N ASN A 254 13.81 -5.69 -11.53
CA ASN A 254 15.13 -5.90 -12.14
C ASN A 254 15.23 -7.10 -13.11
N GLY A 255 14.13 -7.41 -13.82
CA GLY A 255 14.03 -8.54 -14.75
C GLY A 255 13.64 -9.88 -14.13
N ALA A 256 13.53 -10.01 -12.80
CA ALA A 256 12.87 -11.16 -12.17
C ALA A 256 11.37 -10.95 -12.09
N SER A 257 10.64 -12.06 -11.98
CA SER A 257 9.18 -12.11 -11.87
C SER A 257 8.72 -13.01 -10.73
N ALA A 258 7.65 -12.62 -10.08
CA ALA A 258 6.93 -13.44 -9.10
C ALA A 258 5.42 -13.30 -9.30
N THR A 259 4.65 -14.27 -8.82
CA THR A 259 3.20 -14.12 -8.68
C THR A 259 2.81 -14.23 -7.22
N LEU A 260 1.84 -13.42 -6.80
CA LEU A 260 1.20 -13.48 -5.49
C LEU A 260 -0.28 -13.80 -5.68
N ASP A 261 -0.71 -14.97 -5.20
CA ASP A 261 -2.08 -15.47 -5.26
C ASP A 261 -2.72 -15.40 -3.86
N TYR A 262 -3.81 -14.65 -3.74
CA TYR A 262 -4.56 -14.45 -2.49
C TYR A 262 -5.53 -15.59 -2.15
N GLY A 263 -5.59 -16.64 -2.99
CA GLY A 263 -6.42 -17.80 -2.73
C GLY A 263 -7.84 -17.66 -3.26
N SER A 264 -8.78 -18.33 -2.59
CA SER A 264 -10.13 -18.59 -3.12
C SER A 264 -11.29 -17.96 -2.35
N GLY A 265 -11.01 -17.07 -1.39
CA GLY A 265 -12.05 -16.34 -0.64
C GLY A 265 -12.00 -16.48 0.88
N GLU A 266 -10.96 -17.11 1.44
CA GLU A 266 -10.81 -17.26 2.89
C GLU A 266 -10.47 -15.92 3.57
N CYS A 267 -11.03 -15.67 4.75
CA CYS A 267 -10.76 -14.46 5.52
C CYS A 267 -9.46 -14.57 6.34
N ASP A 268 -8.33 -14.86 5.69
CA ASP A 268 -7.01 -14.94 6.33
C ASP A 268 -6.02 -13.89 5.77
N THR A 269 -4.73 -14.04 6.11
CA THR A 269 -3.64 -13.17 5.62
C THR A 269 -2.59 -13.96 4.86
N LEU A 270 -2.95 -15.18 4.44
CA LEU A 270 -2.06 -16.08 3.74
C LEU A 270 -2.14 -15.82 2.23
N ALA A 271 -1.02 -15.99 1.57
CA ALA A 271 -0.94 -15.91 0.12
C ALA A 271 0.12 -16.86 -0.39
N THR A 272 -0.08 -17.33 -1.61
CA THR A 272 0.85 -18.23 -2.29
C THR A 272 1.75 -17.42 -3.22
N VAL A 273 3.05 -17.48 -2.98
CA VAL A 273 4.07 -16.86 -3.83
C VAL A 273 4.68 -17.90 -4.74
N THR A 274 4.77 -17.60 -6.04
CA THR A 274 5.53 -18.41 -7.00
C THR A 274 6.65 -17.60 -7.62
N LYS A 275 7.89 -18.10 -7.53
CA LYS A 275 9.11 -17.50 -8.08
C LYS A 275 9.94 -18.62 -8.72
N ASP A 276 10.39 -18.43 -9.96
CA ASP A 276 11.24 -19.41 -10.67
C ASP A 276 10.70 -20.86 -10.65
N GLY A 277 9.36 -21.00 -10.69
CA GLY A 277 8.67 -22.30 -10.63
C GLY A 277 8.56 -22.93 -9.24
N VAL A 278 9.08 -22.29 -8.20
CA VAL A 278 8.95 -22.70 -6.80
C VAL A 278 7.80 -21.94 -6.14
N THR A 279 6.92 -22.67 -5.47
CA THR A 279 5.73 -22.14 -4.81
C THR A 279 5.83 -22.33 -3.30
N GLU A 280 5.52 -21.27 -2.55
CA GLU A 280 5.49 -21.28 -1.08
C GLU A 280 4.34 -20.43 -0.54
N GLU A 281 3.81 -20.80 0.62
CA GLU A 281 2.81 -20.00 1.34
C GLU A 281 3.52 -19.03 2.29
N ILE A 282 3.06 -17.77 2.30
CA ILE A 282 3.55 -16.72 3.19
C ILE A 282 2.39 -16.05 3.92
N ASP A 283 2.68 -15.48 5.09
CA ASP A 283 1.73 -14.65 5.85
C ASP A 283 2.07 -13.17 5.61
N LEU A 284 1.18 -12.44 4.95
CA LEU A 284 1.35 -11.03 4.56
C LEU A 284 1.38 -10.07 5.75
N LYS A 285 1.01 -10.53 6.95
CA LYS A 285 1.05 -9.72 8.17
C LYS A 285 2.40 -9.77 8.88
N LYS A 286 3.23 -10.80 8.64
CA LYS A 286 4.50 -11.02 9.36
C LYS A 286 5.58 -10.02 9.00
#